data_AF-A0A847G7I5-F1
#
_entry.id   AF-A0A847G7I5-F1
#
_cell.length_a   1.000
_cell.length_b   1.000
_cell.length_c   1.000
_cell.angle_alpha   90.00
_cell.angle_beta   90.00
_cell.angle_gamma   90.00
#
_symmetry.space_group_name_H-M   'P 1'
#
loop_
_entity.id
_entity.type
_entity.pdbx_description
1 polymer ?
#
loop_
_entity_poly.entity_id
_entity_poly.type
_entity_poly.pdbx_seq_one_letter_code
_entity_poly.pdbx_strand_id
1 'polypeptide(L)'
;VALAGPFYPLLAPIIGGIGTFITGSVTSSCTLFSALQAQTASALSMSQEWLVAANAAGATVGKVISPQSIAMATAATGCVGADGIIIRRASLYCVIFLAFLCVVCYGGVYWFPIA
;
A
#
# COMPACT_ATOMS: atom_id res chain seq x y z
N VAL A 1 -14.22 -5.23 -9.77
CA VAL A 1 -14.31 -6.54 -9.09
C VAL A 1 -14.24 -7.70 -10.08
N ALA A 2 -15.18 -7.81 -11.04
CA ALA A 2 -15.15 -8.86 -12.07
C ALA A 2 -13.90 -8.89 -12.98
N LEU A 3 -13.26 -7.73 -13.25
CA LEU A 3 -12.04 -7.66 -14.06
C LEU A 3 -10.76 -8.06 -13.31
N ALA A 4 -10.77 -8.05 -11.98
CA ALA A 4 -9.55 -8.25 -11.19
C ALA A 4 -9.31 -9.72 -10.83
N GLY A 5 -10.40 -10.51 -10.67
CA GLY A 5 -10.32 -11.96 -10.49
C GLY A 5 -9.19 -12.42 -9.53
N PRO A 6 -8.45 -13.49 -9.86
CA PRO A 6 -7.34 -13.98 -9.03
C PRO A 6 -6.15 -13.00 -8.92
N PHE A 7 -6.13 -11.90 -9.67
CA PHE A 7 -5.07 -10.90 -9.66
C PHE A 7 -5.35 -9.70 -8.74
N TYR A 8 -6.55 -9.58 -8.17
CA TYR A 8 -6.89 -8.52 -7.21
C TYR A 8 -5.91 -8.34 -6.05
N PRO A 9 -5.33 -9.39 -5.43
CA PRO A 9 -4.33 -9.23 -4.36
C PRO A 9 -3.06 -8.46 -4.78
N LEU A 10 -2.79 -8.28 -6.09
CA LEU A 10 -1.76 -7.37 -6.59
C LEU A 10 -2.17 -5.90 -6.45
N LEU A 11 -3.47 -5.61 -6.52
CA LEU A 11 -4.01 -4.25 -6.45
C LEU A 11 -4.19 -3.78 -5.00
N ALA A 12 -4.43 -4.69 -4.05
CA ALA A 12 -4.66 -4.34 -2.64
C ALA A 12 -3.51 -3.50 -2.02
N PRO A 13 -2.22 -3.86 -2.18
CA PRO A 13 -1.11 -3.04 -1.69
C PRO A 13 -1.01 -1.68 -2.41
N ILE A 14 -1.33 -1.64 -3.71
CA ILE A 14 -1.28 -0.40 -4.49
C ILE A 14 -2.33 0.59 -3.99
N ILE A 15 -3.55 0.12 -3.75
CA ILE A 15 -4.65 0.94 -3.20
C ILE A 15 -4.25 1.52 -1.84
N GLY A 16 -3.71 0.68 -0.94
CA GLY A 16 -3.22 1.13 0.36
C GLY A 16 -2.12 2.19 0.25
N GLY A 17 -1.13 1.94 -0.62
CA GLY A 17 0.01 2.84 -0.83
C GLY A 17 -0.40 4.20 -1.40
N ILE A 18 -1.28 4.23 -2.41
CA ILE A 18 -1.83 5.48 -2.96
C ILE A 18 -2.64 6.21 -1.89
N GLY A 19 -3.47 5.46 -1.15
CA GLY A 19 -4.25 5.98 -0.04
C GLY A 19 -3.38 6.73 0.97
N THR A 20 -2.27 6.13 1.40
CA THR A 20 -1.39 6.74 2.41
C THR A 20 -0.51 7.85 1.85
N PHE A 21 -0.15 7.78 0.58
CA PHE A 21 0.53 8.88 -0.09
C PHE A 21 -0.31 10.17 -0.06
N ILE A 22 -1.62 10.04 -0.32
CA ILE A 22 -2.58 11.17 -0.34
C ILE A 22 -2.94 11.63 1.07
N THR A 23 -3.30 10.71 1.97
CA THR A 23 -3.76 11.06 3.33
C THR A 23 -2.61 11.44 4.26
N GLY A 24 -1.39 11.00 3.96
CA GLY A 24 -0.24 11.12 4.85
C GLY A 24 -0.33 10.24 6.11
N SER A 25 -1.33 9.35 6.24
CA SER A 25 -1.56 8.56 7.46
C SER A 25 -1.90 7.11 7.14
N VAL A 26 -1.06 6.18 7.62
CA VAL A 26 -1.28 4.73 7.47
C VAL A 26 -2.62 4.34 8.11
N THR A 27 -2.91 4.83 9.32
CA THR A 27 -4.15 4.53 10.03
C THR A 27 -5.37 4.98 9.24
N SER A 28 -5.36 6.23 8.74
CA SER A 28 -6.49 6.78 7.99
C SER A 28 -6.73 6.02 6.68
N SER A 29 -5.67 5.61 5.98
CA SER A 29 -5.81 4.81 4.77
C SER A 29 -6.28 3.39 5.05
N CYS A 30 -5.77 2.75 6.10
CA CYS A 30 -6.24 1.44 6.51
C CYS A 30 -7.72 1.49 6.89
N THR A 31 -8.19 2.49 7.64
CA THR A 31 -9.61 2.61 7.97
C THR A 31 -10.47 2.93 6.75
N LEU A 32 -10.01 3.80 5.84
CA LEU A 32 -10.71 4.14 4.60
C LEU A 32 -10.87 2.94 3.66
N PHE A 33 -9.81 2.15 3.48
CA PHE A 33 -9.80 1.09 2.47
C PHE A 33 -10.04 -0.32 3.02
N SER A 34 -9.92 -0.56 4.33
CA SER A 34 -10.17 -1.89 4.92
C SER A 34 -11.58 -2.42 4.63
N ALA A 35 -12.61 -1.56 4.72
CA ALA A 35 -13.98 -1.94 4.39
C ALA A 35 -14.13 -2.32 2.90
N LEU A 36 -13.44 -1.60 2.00
CA LEU A 36 -13.40 -1.91 0.57
C LEU A 36 -12.67 -3.23 0.31
N GLN A 37 -11.55 -3.48 0.98
CA GLN A 37 -10.82 -4.74 0.88
C GLN A 37 -11.64 -5.92 1.41
N ALA A 38 -12.35 -5.73 2.52
CA ALA A 38 -13.23 -6.75 3.10
C ALA A 38 -14.41 -7.10 2.19
N GLN A 39 -15.12 -6.10 1.65
CA GLN A 39 -16.18 -6.33 0.68
C GLN A 39 -15.66 -7.00 -0.59
N THR A 40 -14.48 -6.59 -1.05
CA THR A 40 -13.88 -7.18 -2.25
C THR A 40 -13.45 -8.63 -2.00
N ALA A 41 -12.91 -8.94 -0.83
CA ALA A 41 -12.59 -10.31 -0.42
C ALA A 41 -13.85 -11.21 -0.44
N SER A 42 -14.96 -10.72 0.11
CA SER A 42 -16.25 -11.44 0.10
C SER A 42 -16.75 -11.67 -1.33
N ALA A 43 -16.67 -10.66 -2.20
CA ALA A 43 -17.12 -10.75 -3.59
C ALA A 43 -16.26 -11.66 -4.47
N LEU A 44 -14.98 -11.85 -4.13
CA LEU A 44 -14.03 -12.71 -4.86
C LEU A 44 -13.80 -14.07 -4.17
N SER A 45 -14.52 -14.36 -3.09
CA SER A 45 -14.30 -15.55 -2.26
C SER A 45 -12.82 -15.70 -1.87
N MET A 46 -12.25 -14.66 -1.27
CA MET A 46 -10.87 -14.62 -0.79
C MET A 46 -10.84 -14.33 0.71
N SER A 47 -9.70 -14.59 1.37
CA SER A 47 -9.53 -14.23 2.78
C SER A 47 -9.58 -12.70 2.96
N GLN A 48 -10.53 -12.25 3.78
CA GLN A 48 -10.65 -10.84 4.18
C GLN A 48 -9.41 -10.38 4.93
N GLU A 49 -8.89 -11.19 5.84
CA GLU A 49 -7.69 -10.87 6.61
C GLU A 49 -6.50 -10.66 5.69
N TRP A 50 -6.35 -11.51 4.67
CA TRP A 50 -5.25 -11.40 3.71
C TRP A 50 -5.30 -10.11 2.89
N LEU A 51 -6.47 -9.78 2.32
CA LEU A 51 -6.63 -8.54 1.54
C LEU A 51 -6.45 -7.28 2.40
N VAL A 52 -6.98 -7.28 3.62
CA VAL A 52 -6.84 -6.14 4.54
C VAL A 52 -5.39 -5.98 4.97
N ALA A 53 -4.68 -7.08 5.26
CA ALA A 53 -3.26 -7.08 5.57
C ALA A 53 -2.40 -6.60 4.39
N ALA A 54 -2.69 -7.07 3.18
CA ALA A 54 -2.02 -6.64 1.95
C ALA A 54 -2.14 -5.11 1.73
N ASN A 55 -3.33 -4.57 1.98
CA ASN A 55 -3.58 -3.13 1.93
C ASN A 55 -2.78 -2.37 3.01
N ALA A 56 -2.72 -2.89 4.24
CA ALA A 56 -1.93 -2.28 5.32
C ALA A 56 -0.42 -2.29 5.04
N ALA A 57 0.08 -3.38 4.43
CA ALA A 57 1.48 -3.47 3.99
C ALA A 57 1.79 -2.41 2.92
N GLY A 58 0.93 -2.28 1.91
CA GLY A 58 1.05 -1.25 0.88
C GLY A 58 0.95 0.18 1.42
N ALA A 59 0.04 0.43 2.38
CA ALA A 59 -0.11 1.71 3.08
C ALA A 59 1.20 2.17 3.74
N THR A 60 1.95 1.23 4.34
CA THR A 60 3.26 1.52 4.94
C THR A 60 4.27 2.00 3.90
N VAL A 61 4.27 1.39 2.71
CA VAL A 61 5.13 1.84 1.59
C VAL A 61 4.73 3.23 1.10
N GLY A 62 3.42 3.53 1.04
CA GLY A 62 2.91 4.85 0.66
C GLY A 62 3.35 5.97 1.62
N LYS A 63 3.53 5.66 2.91
CA LYS A 63 3.98 6.62 3.93
C LYS A 63 5.38 7.15 3.65
N VAL A 64 6.27 6.31 3.12
CA VAL A 64 7.68 6.64 2.83
C VAL A 64 7.81 7.77 1.81
N ILE A 65 6.92 7.82 0.81
CA ILE A 65 6.88 8.87 -0.21
C ILE A 65 5.89 10.00 0.09
N SER A 66 5.17 9.93 1.22
CA SER A 66 4.16 10.95 1.54
C SER A 66 4.83 12.33 1.73
N PRO A 67 4.30 13.42 1.14
CA PRO A 67 4.88 14.75 1.27
C PRO A 67 5.10 15.18 2.72
N GLN A 68 4.20 14.75 3.61
CA GLN A 68 4.27 15.04 5.03
C GLN A 68 5.46 14.34 5.72
N SER A 69 5.75 13.08 5.41
CA SER A 69 6.91 12.37 5.94
C SER A 69 8.22 12.91 5.35
N ILE A 70 8.22 13.30 4.07
CA ILE A 70 9.37 13.90 3.41
C ILE A 70 9.70 15.27 4.04
N ALA A 71 8.70 16.12 4.27
CA ALA A 71 8.88 17.43 4.91
C ALA A 71 9.49 17.31 6.32
N MET A 72 9.08 16.30 7.08
CA MET A 72 9.67 15.98 8.39
C MET A 72 11.13 15.53 8.25
N ALA A 73 11.42 14.69 7.25
CA ALA A 73 12.79 14.23 6.99
C ALA A 73 13.71 15.37 6.54
N THR A 74 13.27 16.25 5.64
CA THR A 74 14.06 17.41 5.19
C THR A 74 14.34 18.39 6.31
N ALA A 75 13.37 18.63 7.20
CA ALA A 75 13.56 19.43 8.40
C ALA A 75 14.59 18.79 9.35
N ALA A 76 14.54 17.47 9.55
CA ALA A 76 15.46 16.75 10.44
C ALA A 76 16.89 16.66 9.89
N THR A 77 17.07 16.53 8.57
CA THR A 77 18.40 16.39 7.94
C THR A 77 19.00 17.73 7.48
N GLY A 78 18.30 18.85 7.65
CA GLY A 78 18.73 20.16 7.17
C GLY A 78 18.68 20.33 5.65
N CYS A 79 17.98 19.43 4.94
CA CYS A 79 17.85 19.44 3.47
C CYS A 79 16.57 20.16 3.02
N VAL A 80 16.25 21.30 3.62
CA VAL A 80 15.03 22.07 3.33
C VAL A 80 15.02 22.52 1.87
N GLY A 81 13.93 22.29 1.15
CA GLY A 81 13.79 22.61 -0.28
C GLY A 81 14.29 21.51 -1.23
N ALA A 82 14.85 20.41 -0.71
CA ALA A 82 15.23 19.24 -1.51
C ALA A 82 14.11 18.18 -1.60
N ASP A 83 12.87 18.52 -1.22
CA ASP A 83 11.74 17.59 -1.11
C ASP A 83 11.50 16.80 -2.40
N GLY A 84 11.55 17.48 -3.56
CA GLY A 84 11.39 16.85 -4.87
C GLY A 84 12.49 15.86 -5.23
N ILE A 85 13.73 16.11 -4.80
CA ILE A 85 14.87 15.21 -5.03
C ILE A 85 14.69 13.95 -4.16
N ILE A 86 14.29 14.12 -2.91
CA ILE A 86 14.07 13.02 -1.99
C ILE A 86 12.88 12.18 -2.45
N ILE A 87 11.76 12.79 -2.83
CA ILE A 87 10.60 12.07 -3.40
C ILE A 87 11.02 11.28 -4.63
N ARG A 88 11.79 11.87 -5.56
CA ARG A 88 12.25 11.19 -6.77
C ARG A 88 13.19 10.01 -6.48
N ARG A 89 14.03 10.11 -5.46
CA ARG A 89 14.91 8.99 -5.06
C ARG A 89 14.13 7.92 -4.29
N ALA A 90 13.26 8.33 -3.37
CA ALA A 90 12.44 7.44 -2.57
C ALA A 90 11.38 6.69 -3.40
N SER A 91 10.85 7.30 -4.48
CA SER A 91 9.84 6.68 -5.34
C SER A 91 10.35 5.41 -6.01
N LEU A 92 11.62 5.37 -6.42
CA LEU A 92 12.25 4.16 -6.96
C LEU A 92 12.27 3.02 -5.93
N TYR A 93 12.68 3.32 -4.68
CA TYR A 93 12.65 2.34 -3.59
C TYR A 93 11.22 1.89 -3.27
N CYS A 94 10.26 2.82 -3.21
CA CYS A 94 8.85 2.49 -3.00
C CYS A 94 8.29 1.59 -4.10
N VAL A 95 8.57 1.86 -5.38
CA VAL A 95 8.09 1.04 -6.49
C VAL A 95 8.65 -0.37 -6.41
N ILE A 96 9.94 -0.53 -6.10
CA ILE A 96 10.57 -1.85 -5.93
C ILE A 96 9.91 -2.61 -4.76
N PHE A 97 9.72 -1.94 -3.61
CA PHE A 97 9.13 -2.55 -2.43
C PHE A 97 7.64 -2.89 -2.63
N LEU A 98 6.91 -2.03 -3.34
CA LEU A 98 5.51 -2.25 -3.69
C LEU A 98 5.38 -3.43 -4.66
N ALA A 99 6.25 -3.53 -5.67
CA ALA A 99 6.28 -4.66 -6.60
C ALA A 99 6.59 -5.97 -5.87
N PHE A 100 7.55 -5.96 -4.94
CA PHE A 100 7.85 -7.08 -4.07
C PHE A 100 6.63 -7.51 -3.24
N LEU A 101 5.94 -6.55 -2.59
CA LEU A 101 4.72 -6.83 -1.84
C LEU A 101 3.61 -7.40 -2.72
N CYS A 102 3.46 -6.92 -3.94
CA CYS A 102 2.49 -7.46 -4.89
C CYS A 102 2.79 -8.95 -5.17
N VAL A 103 4.04 -9.29 -5.50
CA VAL A 103 4.45 -10.69 -5.74
C VAL A 103 4.19 -11.56 -4.51
N VAL A 104 4.52 -11.07 -3.31
CA VAL A 104 4.26 -11.79 -2.05
C VAL A 104 2.76 -11.97 -1.81
N CYS A 105 1.95 -10.93 -2.02
CA CYS A 105 0.50 -10.98 -1.82
C CYS A 105 -0.18 -11.93 -2.80
N TYR A 106 0.31 -12.00 -4.04
CA TYR A 106 -0.16 -12.96 -5.03
C TYR A 106 0.23 -14.39 -4.67
N GLY A 107 1.48 -14.62 -4.25
CA GLY A 107 1.95 -15.93 -3.80
C GLY A 107 1.25 -16.44 -2.53
N GLY A 108 0.99 -15.54 -1.57
CA GLY A 108 0.38 -15.91 -0.30
C GLY A 108 -1.10 -16.26 -0.39
N VAL A 109 -1.79 -15.91 -1.47
CA VAL A 109 -3.17 -16.38 -1.75
C VAL A 109 -3.23 -17.90 -1.86
N TYR A 110 -2.16 -18.53 -2.36
CA TYR A 110 -2.06 -19.99 -2.44
C TYR A 110 -1.74 -20.64 -1.08
N TRP A 111 -1.19 -19.89 -0.14
CA TRP A 111 -0.77 -20.37 1.18
C TRP A 111 -1.83 -20.12 2.27
N PHE A 112 -2.63 -19.07 2.11
CA PHE A 112 -3.81 -18.76 2.92
C PHE A 112 -5.09 -18.83 2.06
N PRO A 113 -5.47 -20.03 1.58
CA PRO A 113 -6.78 -20.19 0.97
C PRO A 113 -7.85 -19.98 2.04
N ILE A 114 -8.89 -19.26 1.62
CA ILE A 114 -10.24 -19.11 2.19
C ILE A 114 -10.51 -20.11 3.33
N ALA A 115 -10.60 -19.60 4.57
CA ALA A 115 -11.30 -20.28 5.65
C ALA A 115 -12.78 -19.91 5.58
#